data_AF-A0A8J6KX59-F1
#
_entry.id   AF-A0A8J6KX59-F1
#
_cell.length_a   1.000
_cell.length_b   1.000
_cell.length_c   1.000
_cell.angle_alpha   90.00
_cell.angle_beta   90.00
_cell.angle_gamma   90.00
#
_symmetry.space_group_name_H-M   'P 1'
#
loop_
_entity.id
_entity.type
_entity.pdbx_description
1 polymer ?
#
loop_
_entity_poly.entity_id
_entity_poly.type
_entity_poly.pdbx_seq_one_letter_code
_entity_poly.pdbx_strand_id
1 'polypeptide(L)'
;MATEAGYKSLGSGLIQNYQTISIWLCDFEGWNFHYITILRDPVSRYLSEWRHVQRGATWKASLHVCDGRPPTSEELPSCYTGDDWSGCPLKEFMDCPYNLANNRQVRMLSDLTLVGCYNLSVMPEKQRNKILLESAKSNLKHMAFFGLTEFQRKTQYLFEKTFNMNFISPFTQYNTTRASSVEINEEIQKRIEELNFLDMELYSYAKDLFLQRYQFMRQKEHQDARRKRQEQRKFLKGRFLQTHFHSQSQGQNQSPSQNLSQNPNPNPNQNLTQSLSQNLTQRFNPNLIQKENRGRQKQGSGRKQSGSSSSNGTNDYIGSVETWR
;
A
#
# COMPACT_ATOMS: atom_id res chain seq x y z
N MET A 1 23.52 -0.65 -23.36
CA MET A 1 22.73 -1.71 -24.03
C MET A 1 22.83 -2.96 -23.17
N ALA A 2 21.70 -3.66 -22.99
CA ALA A 2 21.34 -4.58 -21.89
C ALA A 2 21.00 -3.79 -20.61
N THR A 3 19.77 -3.37 -20.26
CA THR A 3 18.39 -3.85 -20.47
C THR A 3 18.13 -5.30 -20.05
N GLU A 4 17.17 -5.47 -19.13
CA GLU A 4 16.28 -6.64 -19.00
C GLU A 4 16.63 -7.85 -18.10
N ALA A 5 17.56 -7.77 -17.14
CA ALA A 5 17.77 -8.86 -16.18
C ALA A 5 17.37 -8.44 -14.74
N GLY A 6 16.18 -8.83 -14.28
CA GLY A 6 15.84 -8.83 -12.85
C GLY A 6 14.38 -8.57 -12.47
N TYR A 7 13.64 -7.74 -13.22
CA TYR A 7 12.32 -7.25 -12.77
C TYR A 7 11.10 -7.96 -13.42
N LYS A 8 11.31 -9.04 -14.17
CA LYS A 8 10.25 -9.72 -14.94
C LYS A 8 9.33 -10.67 -14.14
N SER A 9 9.44 -10.77 -12.82
CA SER A 9 8.61 -11.69 -12.01
C SER A 9 7.79 -11.04 -10.87
N LEU A 10 7.50 -9.73 -10.96
CA LEU A 10 6.50 -9.07 -10.09
C LEU A 10 5.18 -8.76 -10.84
N GLY A 11 5.01 -9.33 -12.04
CA GLY A 11 3.82 -9.19 -12.87
C GLY A 11 2.71 -10.13 -12.41
N SER A 12 1.58 -9.55 -11.99
CA SER A 12 0.20 -10.06 -11.93
C SER A 12 -0.11 -11.40 -11.20
N GLY A 13 0.80 -12.36 -11.11
CA GLY A 13 0.59 -13.67 -10.48
C GLY A 13 0.87 -13.70 -8.97
N LEU A 14 1.76 -12.85 -8.46
CA LEU A 14 2.14 -12.82 -7.03
C LEU A 14 1.01 -12.34 -6.10
N ILE A 15 0.02 -11.68 -6.66
CA ILE A 15 -1.15 -11.16 -5.93
C ILE A 15 -2.36 -12.08 -6.10
N GLN A 16 -2.35 -12.94 -7.12
CA GLN A 16 -3.44 -13.87 -7.40
C GLN A 16 -3.30 -15.21 -6.68
N ASN A 17 -2.09 -15.56 -6.23
CA ASN A 17 -1.84 -16.78 -5.47
C ASN A 17 -1.76 -16.47 -3.97
N TYR A 18 -2.89 -16.68 -3.32
CA TYR A 18 -3.27 -16.97 -1.92
C TYR A 18 -2.24 -17.24 -0.79
N GLN A 19 -0.97 -16.91 -0.94
CA GLN A 19 0.10 -17.17 0.01
C GLN A 19 1.20 -16.11 -0.16
N THR A 20 1.00 -14.89 0.33
CA THR A 20 2.09 -13.91 0.31
C THR A 20 2.87 -13.97 1.62
N ILE A 21 4.10 -14.46 1.55
CA ILE A 21 5.14 -14.33 2.57
C ILE A 21 6.39 -13.81 1.84
N SER A 22 6.83 -12.61 2.23
CA SER A 22 8.12 -11.97 1.98
C SER A 22 8.65 -11.99 0.53
N ILE A 23 8.54 -10.84 -0.14
CA ILE A 23 9.35 -10.55 -1.34
C ILE A 23 10.60 -9.81 -0.84
N TRP A 24 11.76 -10.15 -1.40
CA TRP A 24 13.04 -9.51 -1.10
C TRP A 24 13.45 -8.68 -2.30
N LEU A 25 13.78 -7.40 -2.08
CA LEU A 25 14.46 -6.56 -3.07
C LEU A 25 15.89 -6.34 -2.59
N CYS A 26 16.85 -6.68 -3.44
CA CYS A 26 18.29 -6.48 -3.22
C CYS A 26 18.75 -5.43 -4.24
N ASP A 27 19.30 -4.32 -3.77
CA ASP A 27 19.93 -3.29 -4.61
C ASP A 27 21.46 -3.41 -4.45
N PHE A 28 22.20 -3.49 -5.55
CA PHE A 28 23.60 -3.92 -5.56
C PHE A 28 24.56 -2.72 -5.47
N GLU A 29 24.82 -2.25 -4.24
CA GLU A 29 26.00 -1.50 -3.79
C GLU A 29 25.97 -1.44 -2.24
N GLY A 30 26.36 -2.56 -1.60
CA GLY A 30 26.14 -2.81 -0.17
C GLY A 30 24.90 -3.68 0.08
N TRP A 31 24.93 -4.54 1.11
CA TRP A 31 23.84 -5.48 1.40
C TRP A 31 22.67 -4.77 2.11
N ASN A 32 21.96 -3.91 1.39
CA ASN A 32 20.72 -3.29 1.88
C ASN A 32 19.54 -4.21 1.59
N PHE A 33 19.02 -4.86 2.63
CA PHE A 33 17.86 -5.74 2.51
C PHE A 33 16.57 -4.97 2.75
N HIS A 34 15.73 -4.86 1.72
CA HIS A 34 14.41 -4.26 1.82
C HIS A 34 13.34 -5.33 1.96
N TYR A 35 12.84 -5.47 3.19
CA TYR A 35 11.74 -6.38 3.50
C TYR A 35 10.42 -5.78 3.03
N ILE A 36 9.66 -6.56 2.26
CA ILE A 36 8.28 -6.22 1.91
C ILE A 36 7.32 -7.39 2.13
N THR A 37 6.06 -7.08 2.42
CA THR A 37 5.01 -8.11 2.60
C THR A 37 3.65 -7.65 2.10
N ILE A 38 2.68 -8.55 2.03
CA ILE A 38 1.28 -8.24 1.74
C ILE A 38 0.40 -8.92 2.78
N LEU A 39 -0.49 -8.14 3.40
CA LEU A 39 -1.46 -8.64 4.38
C LEU A 39 -2.86 -8.74 3.78
N ARG A 40 -3.67 -9.58 4.41
CA ARG A 40 -5.06 -9.83 4.03
C ARG A 40 -5.93 -9.88 5.28
N ASP A 41 -7.18 -9.44 5.11
CA ASP A 41 -8.24 -9.59 6.10
C ASP A 41 -8.21 -11.01 6.71
N PRO A 42 -8.10 -11.17 8.04
CA PRO A 42 -7.81 -12.45 8.67
C PRO A 42 -8.85 -13.53 8.38
N VAL A 43 -10.16 -13.18 8.37
CA VAL A 43 -11.23 -14.14 8.05
C VAL A 43 -11.10 -14.62 6.61
N SER A 44 -10.97 -13.68 5.67
CA SER A 44 -10.80 -13.99 4.25
C SER A 44 -9.53 -14.81 3.98
N ARG A 45 -8.44 -14.50 4.69
CA ARG A 45 -7.16 -15.21 4.62
C ARG A 45 -7.30 -16.64 5.16
N TYR A 46 -7.93 -16.81 6.33
CA TYR A 46 -8.12 -18.10 6.98
C TYR A 46 -8.97 -19.04 6.12
N LEU A 47 -10.12 -18.57 5.62
CA LEU A 47 -10.97 -19.35 4.71
C LEU A 47 -10.26 -19.72 3.41
N SER A 48 -9.46 -18.80 2.88
CA SER A 48 -8.66 -19.05 1.69
C SER A 48 -7.63 -20.15 1.90
N GLU A 49 -7.00 -20.17 3.08
CA GLU A 49 -6.02 -21.18 3.46
C GLU A 49 -6.70 -22.53 3.64
N TRP A 50 -7.82 -22.58 4.36
CA TRP A 50 -8.64 -23.80 4.50
C TRP A 50 -8.98 -24.40 3.13
N ARG A 51 -9.48 -23.60 2.18
CA ARG A 51 -9.77 -24.08 0.83
C ARG A 51 -8.53 -24.57 0.07
N HIS A 52 -7.35 -24.09 0.41
CA HIS A 52 -6.10 -24.56 -0.17
C HIS A 52 -5.70 -25.91 0.44
N VAL A 53 -5.78 -26.02 1.77
CA VAL A 53 -5.51 -27.26 2.52
C VAL A 53 -6.47 -28.37 2.11
N GLN A 54 -7.75 -28.05 1.95
CA GLN A 54 -8.78 -28.98 1.47
C GLN A 54 -8.43 -29.60 0.10
N ARG A 55 -7.60 -28.92 -0.71
CA ARG A 55 -7.10 -29.40 -2.02
C ARG A 55 -5.70 -30.05 -1.95
N GLY A 56 -5.17 -30.33 -0.76
CA GLY A 56 -3.91 -31.03 -0.55
C GLY A 56 -2.70 -30.14 -0.22
N ALA A 57 -2.89 -28.84 0.04
CA ALA A 57 -1.77 -28.01 0.51
C ALA A 57 -1.43 -28.31 1.97
N THR A 58 -0.14 -28.49 2.25
CA THR A 58 0.36 -28.77 3.61
C THR A 58 1.50 -27.85 4.03
N TRP A 59 2.31 -27.38 3.07
CA TRP A 59 3.58 -26.69 3.32
C TRP A 59 4.53 -27.46 4.28
N LYS A 60 4.42 -28.78 4.32
CA LYS A 60 5.17 -29.65 5.26
C LYS A 60 6.71 -29.57 5.15
N ALA A 61 7.22 -29.04 4.04
CA ALA A 61 8.65 -28.78 3.83
C ALA A 61 9.14 -27.47 4.48
N SER A 62 8.26 -26.71 5.15
CA SER A 62 8.63 -25.48 5.85
C SER A 62 9.53 -25.80 7.04
N LEU A 63 10.71 -25.18 7.08
CA LEU A 63 11.72 -25.50 8.09
C LEU A 63 11.39 -24.96 9.50
N HIS A 64 10.61 -23.88 9.58
CA HIS A 64 10.24 -23.23 10.84
C HIS A 64 11.45 -22.94 11.76
N VAL A 65 12.59 -22.58 11.18
CA VAL A 65 13.82 -22.34 11.94
C VAL A 65 13.62 -21.17 12.91
N CYS A 66 13.93 -21.41 14.17
CA CYS A 66 13.97 -20.41 15.24
C CYS A 66 15.10 -20.79 16.21
N ASP A 67 15.88 -19.81 16.69
CA ASP A 67 17.10 -20.06 17.49
C ASP A 67 18.04 -21.11 16.88
N GLY A 68 18.19 -21.08 15.55
CA GLY A 68 19.13 -21.94 14.82
C GLY A 68 18.69 -23.39 14.63
N ARG A 69 17.47 -23.79 15.04
CA ARG A 69 16.95 -25.16 14.86
C ARG A 69 15.49 -25.20 14.39
N PRO A 70 15.04 -26.28 13.72
CA PRO A 70 13.63 -26.54 13.51
C PRO A 70 12.93 -26.96 14.82
N PRO A 71 11.60 -26.81 14.92
CA PRO A 71 10.82 -27.32 16.03
C PRO A 71 10.74 -28.85 16.00
N THR A 72 10.59 -29.46 17.17
CA THR A 72 10.29 -30.89 17.31
C THR A 72 8.80 -31.17 17.04
N SER A 73 8.45 -32.43 16.80
CA SER A 73 7.04 -32.84 16.63
C SER A 73 6.19 -32.64 17.90
N GLU A 74 6.82 -32.54 19.07
CA GLU A 74 6.15 -32.21 20.34
C GLU A 74 5.84 -30.71 20.42
N GLU A 75 6.76 -29.86 19.97
CA GLU A 75 6.58 -28.40 19.91
C GLU A 75 5.60 -27.97 18.82
N LEU A 76 5.55 -28.73 17.71
CA LEU A 76 4.66 -28.45 16.58
C LEU A 76 4.04 -29.74 16.02
N PRO A 77 2.93 -30.22 16.63
CA PRO A 77 2.21 -31.40 16.15
C PRO A 77 1.51 -31.17 14.79
N SER A 78 1.24 -32.25 14.05
CA SER A 78 0.55 -32.20 12.73
C SER A 78 -0.96 -32.39 12.86
N CYS A 79 -1.78 -31.52 12.24
CA CYS A 79 -3.26 -31.56 12.31
C CYS A 79 -3.89 -32.72 11.56
N TYR A 80 -3.08 -33.46 10.81
CA TYR A 80 -3.53 -34.55 9.98
C TYR A 80 -2.55 -35.71 10.08
N THR A 81 -3.08 -36.91 9.83
CA THR A 81 -2.32 -38.14 9.71
C THR A 81 -2.06 -38.44 8.23
N GLY A 82 -0.89 -38.99 7.91
CA GLY A 82 -0.54 -39.34 6.52
C GLY A 82 0.08 -38.18 5.74
N ASP A 83 -0.19 -38.13 4.44
CA ASP A 83 0.54 -37.26 3.52
C ASP A 83 0.05 -35.80 3.48
N ASP A 84 -1.27 -35.60 3.62
CA ASP A 84 -1.92 -34.29 3.59
C ASP A 84 -3.25 -34.25 4.37
N TRP A 85 -3.91 -33.08 4.34
CA TRP A 85 -5.20 -32.83 4.97
C TRP A 85 -6.29 -32.57 3.92
N SER A 86 -6.22 -33.30 2.79
CA SER A 86 -7.19 -33.17 1.69
C SER A 86 -8.59 -33.56 2.14
N GLY A 87 -9.61 -32.86 1.62
CA GLY A 87 -11.00 -33.08 1.99
C GLY A 87 -11.43 -32.54 3.37
N CYS A 88 -10.51 -32.01 4.19
CA CYS A 88 -10.80 -31.50 5.53
C CYS A 88 -12.00 -30.52 5.58
N PRO A 89 -13.05 -30.80 6.36
CA PRO A 89 -14.17 -29.88 6.55
C PRO A 89 -13.75 -28.68 7.41
N LEU A 90 -14.40 -27.52 7.20
CA LEU A 90 -14.05 -26.28 7.92
C LEU A 90 -14.08 -26.43 9.44
N LYS A 91 -15.02 -27.23 9.96
CA LYS A 91 -15.13 -27.50 11.39
C LYS A 91 -13.87 -28.18 11.95
N GLU A 92 -13.40 -29.24 11.31
CA GLU A 92 -12.18 -29.96 11.71
C GLU A 92 -10.94 -29.06 11.59
N PHE A 93 -10.90 -28.23 10.54
CA PHE A 93 -9.85 -27.24 10.36
C PHE A 93 -9.78 -26.23 11.51
N MET A 94 -10.93 -25.77 12.02
CA MET A 94 -11.03 -24.87 13.18
C MET A 94 -10.78 -25.56 14.52
N ASP A 95 -11.10 -26.85 14.63
CA ASP A 95 -11.02 -27.59 15.89
C ASP A 95 -9.58 -28.02 16.22
N CYS A 96 -8.66 -28.05 15.25
CA CYS A 96 -7.25 -28.38 15.51
C CYS A 96 -6.53 -27.25 16.28
N PRO A 97 -6.08 -27.47 17.54
CA PRO A 97 -5.47 -26.41 18.36
C PRO A 97 -4.11 -25.91 17.83
N TYR A 98 -3.37 -26.79 17.16
CA TYR A 98 -2.02 -26.54 16.64
C TYR A 98 -2.04 -26.16 15.14
N ASN A 99 -3.21 -25.78 14.61
CA ASN A 99 -3.33 -25.33 13.23
C ASN A 99 -2.53 -24.04 13.01
N LEU A 100 -1.50 -24.11 12.16
CA LEU A 100 -0.68 -22.98 11.78
C LEU A 100 -1.43 -21.89 10.99
N ALA A 101 -2.67 -22.13 10.58
CA ALA A 101 -3.55 -21.09 10.07
C ALA A 101 -3.90 -20.07 11.15
N ASN A 102 -3.97 -20.45 12.42
CA ASN A 102 -4.32 -19.56 13.52
C ASN A 102 -3.23 -18.50 13.72
N ASN A 103 -3.62 -17.22 13.72
CA ASN A 103 -2.75 -16.07 13.92
C ASN A 103 -1.47 -16.10 13.04
N ARG A 104 -1.63 -16.56 11.79
CA ARG A 104 -0.51 -16.76 10.86
C ARG A 104 0.26 -15.46 10.60
N GLN A 105 -0.44 -14.34 10.36
CA GLN A 105 0.23 -13.09 9.99
C GLN A 105 1.08 -12.57 11.15
N VAL A 106 0.54 -12.59 12.38
CA VAL A 106 1.29 -12.22 13.58
C VAL A 106 2.49 -13.14 13.78
N ARG A 107 2.29 -14.47 13.78
CA ARG A 107 3.38 -15.43 14.00
C ARG A 107 4.52 -15.29 12.98
N MET A 108 4.18 -14.99 11.72
CA MET A 108 5.17 -14.89 10.64
C MET A 108 5.87 -13.53 10.57
N LEU A 109 5.30 -12.50 11.19
CA LEU A 109 5.90 -11.17 11.24
C LEU A 109 6.61 -10.88 12.57
N SER A 110 6.27 -11.60 13.63
CA SER A 110 6.92 -11.49 14.93
C SER A 110 8.29 -12.16 14.96
N ASP A 111 9.18 -11.63 15.79
CA ASP A 111 10.35 -12.35 16.27
C ASP A 111 9.93 -13.41 17.30
N LEU A 112 10.01 -14.68 16.92
CA LEU A 112 9.60 -15.80 17.76
C LEU A 112 10.60 -16.11 18.88
N THR A 113 11.85 -15.65 18.78
CA THR A 113 12.87 -15.87 19.83
C THR A 113 12.45 -15.20 21.14
N LEU A 114 11.72 -14.08 21.05
CA LEU A 114 11.17 -13.33 22.20
C LEU A 114 10.19 -14.14 23.06
N VAL A 115 9.65 -15.24 22.52
CA VAL A 115 8.65 -16.07 23.20
C VAL A 115 9.07 -17.53 23.37
N GLY A 116 10.36 -17.83 23.24
CA GLY A 116 10.87 -19.20 23.32
C GLY A 116 10.47 -20.04 22.10
N CYS A 117 10.39 -19.41 20.92
CA CYS A 117 10.07 -20.05 19.65
C CYS A 117 8.69 -20.76 19.68
N TYR A 118 8.71 -22.08 19.45
CA TYR A 118 7.53 -22.94 19.42
C TYR A 118 7.25 -23.63 20.76
N ASN A 119 8.09 -23.42 21.78
CA ASN A 119 7.85 -23.96 23.11
C ASN A 119 6.82 -23.10 23.86
N LEU A 120 5.57 -23.57 23.88
CA LEU A 120 4.44 -22.85 24.50
C LEU A 120 4.53 -22.80 26.03
N SER A 121 5.36 -23.64 26.66
CA SER A 121 5.47 -23.74 28.13
C SER A 121 6.38 -22.68 28.75
N VAL A 122 7.12 -21.92 27.94
CA VAL A 122 8.11 -20.93 28.43
C VAL A 122 7.44 -19.76 29.16
N MET A 123 6.21 -19.41 28.79
CA MET A 123 5.49 -18.30 29.42
C MET A 123 3.96 -18.44 29.27
N PRO A 124 3.16 -17.78 30.13
CA PRO A 124 1.71 -17.79 30.00
C PRO A 124 1.23 -17.25 28.65
N GLU A 125 0.19 -17.87 28.10
CA GLU A 125 -0.34 -17.54 26.76
C GLU A 125 -0.67 -16.06 26.60
N LYS A 126 -1.30 -15.44 27.61
CA LYS A 126 -1.63 -14.00 27.59
C LYS A 126 -0.41 -13.10 27.43
N GLN A 127 0.70 -13.46 28.08
CA GLN A 127 1.96 -12.72 27.97
C GLN A 127 2.61 -12.95 26.60
N ARG A 128 2.64 -14.20 26.14
CA ARG A 128 3.13 -14.59 24.82
C ARG A 128 2.42 -13.82 23.70
N ASN A 129 1.09 -13.81 23.75
CA ASN A 129 0.23 -13.15 22.77
C ASN A 129 0.51 -11.65 22.65
N LYS A 130 0.73 -10.97 23.79
CA LYS A 130 1.11 -9.55 23.82
C LYS A 130 2.47 -9.31 23.15
N ILE A 131 3.48 -10.11 23.48
CA ILE A 131 4.83 -9.96 22.92
C ILE A 131 4.83 -10.19 21.41
N LEU A 132 4.15 -11.25 20.94
CA LEU A 132 4.04 -11.55 19.52
C LEU A 132 3.40 -10.42 18.74
N LEU A 133 2.29 -9.88 19.24
CA LEU A 133 1.57 -8.82 18.58
C LEU A 133 2.38 -7.52 18.48
N GLU A 134 3.02 -7.11 19.57
CA GLU A 134 3.84 -5.90 19.58
C GLU A 134 5.08 -6.06 18.69
N SER A 135 5.70 -7.24 18.69
CA SER A 135 6.80 -7.58 17.77
C SER A 135 6.35 -7.52 16.32
N ALA A 136 5.21 -8.11 15.97
CA ALA A 136 4.67 -8.09 14.60
C ALA A 136 4.32 -6.67 14.14
N LYS A 137 3.68 -5.85 14.99
CA LYS A 137 3.39 -4.43 14.69
C LYS A 137 4.68 -3.66 14.45
N SER A 138 5.68 -3.84 15.32
CA SER A 138 6.99 -3.18 15.20
C SER A 138 7.69 -3.57 13.89
N ASN A 139 7.81 -4.87 13.61
CA ASN A 139 8.49 -5.35 12.40
C ASN A 139 7.79 -4.87 11.14
N LEU A 140 6.45 -4.97 11.09
CA LEU A 140 5.66 -4.48 9.96
C LEU A 140 5.82 -2.96 9.75
N LYS A 141 5.88 -2.17 10.83
CA LYS A 141 6.11 -0.72 10.76
C LYS A 141 7.47 -0.40 10.14
N HIS A 142 8.51 -1.17 10.45
CA HIS A 142 9.87 -0.92 9.99
C HIS A 142 10.21 -1.56 8.64
N MET A 143 9.33 -2.40 8.08
CA MET A 143 9.47 -2.87 6.70
C MET A 143 9.43 -1.71 5.71
N ALA A 144 10.27 -1.81 4.67
CA ALA A 144 10.37 -0.82 3.60
C ALA A 144 8.99 -0.56 2.98
N PHE A 145 8.20 -1.61 2.76
CA PHE A 145 6.85 -1.51 2.23
C PHE A 145 5.98 -2.68 2.68
N PHE A 146 4.68 -2.44 2.84
CA PHE A 146 3.70 -3.52 2.87
C PHE A 146 2.41 -3.13 2.15
N GLY A 147 1.78 -4.13 1.54
CA GLY A 147 0.52 -4.00 0.80
C GLY A 147 -0.67 -4.61 1.53
N LEU A 148 -1.88 -4.23 1.12
CA LEU A 148 -3.13 -4.87 1.54
C LEU A 148 -3.87 -5.43 0.33
N THR A 149 -4.33 -6.68 0.41
CA THR A 149 -5.00 -7.35 -0.70
C THR A 149 -6.31 -6.67 -1.12
N GLU A 150 -7.01 -6.01 -0.19
CA GLU A 150 -8.25 -5.27 -0.45
C GLU A 150 -8.02 -3.91 -1.16
N PHE A 151 -6.77 -3.44 -1.27
CA PHE A 151 -6.43 -2.13 -1.83
C PHE A 151 -5.36 -2.19 -2.93
N GLN A 152 -5.56 -3.04 -3.94
CA GLN A 152 -4.56 -3.32 -5.00
C GLN A 152 -3.99 -2.05 -5.66
N ARG A 153 -4.85 -1.09 -6.01
CA ARG A 153 -4.43 0.19 -6.60
C ARG A 153 -3.60 1.07 -5.68
N LYS A 154 -3.95 1.09 -4.39
CA LYS A 154 -3.18 1.86 -3.39
C LYS A 154 -1.85 1.18 -3.09
N THR A 155 -1.86 -0.16 -3.05
CA THR A 155 -0.66 -1.01 -2.90
C THR A 155 0.30 -0.74 -4.05
N GLN A 156 -0.17 -0.77 -5.30
CA GLN A 156 0.62 -0.40 -6.48
C GLN A 156 1.22 1.00 -6.32
N TYR A 157 0.38 2.02 -6.06
CA TYR A 157 0.84 3.40 -5.92
C TYR A 157 1.91 3.57 -4.85
N LEU A 158 1.69 3.02 -3.64
CA LEU A 158 2.65 3.15 -2.56
C LEU A 158 3.96 2.43 -2.87
N PHE A 159 3.92 1.24 -3.47
CA PHE A 159 5.12 0.52 -3.89
C PHE A 159 5.95 1.35 -4.90
N GLU A 160 5.28 1.85 -5.94
CA GLU A 160 5.90 2.69 -6.98
C GLU A 160 6.57 3.92 -6.38
N LYS A 161 5.92 4.58 -5.41
CA LYS A 161 6.49 5.74 -4.73
C LYS A 161 7.59 5.41 -3.73
N THR A 162 7.53 4.24 -3.08
CA THR A 162 8.53 3.83 -2.08
C THR A 162 9.87 3.53 -2.74
N PHE A 163 9.84 2.80 -3.86
CA PHE A 163 11.07 2.39 -4.57
C PHE A 163 11.37 3.24 -5.81
N ASN A 164 10.57 4.28 -6.06
CA ASN A 164 10.68 5.14 -7.24
C ASN A 164 10.69 4.35 -8.56
N MET A 165 9.82 3.33 -8.65
CA MET A 165 9.64 2.44 -9.80
C MET A 165 8.22 2.57 -10.35
N ASN A 166 7.96 2.02 -11.55
CA ASN A 166 6.61 1.93 -12.12
C ASN A 166 6.34 0.50 -12.58
N PHE A 167 5.13 0.00 -12.33
CA PHE A 167 4.70 -1.25 -12.93
C PHE A 167 4.32 -1.04 -14.39
N ILE A 168 4.64 -2.01 -15.25
CA ILE A 168 4.26 -2.00 -16.67
C ILE A 168 2.74 -2.05 -16.81
N SER A 169 2.10 -2.91 -16.03
CA SER A 169 0.66 -3.12 -16.07
C SER A 169 0.00 -2.67 -14.75
N PRO A 170 -1.11 -1.93 -14.85
CA PRO A 170 -1.90 -1.53 -13.69
C PRO A 170 -2.46 -2.73 -12.92
N PHE A 171 -2.44 -2.68 -11.59
CA PHE A 171 -3.05 -3.74 -10.77
C PHE A 171 -4.58 -3.70 -10.87
N THR A 172 -5.21 -4.84 -11.04
CA THR A 172 -6.66 -4.98 -11.08
C THR A 172 -7.18 -5.51 -9.74
N GLN A 173 -8.26 -4.91 -9.24
CA GLN A 173 -8.90 -5.35 -8.00
C GLN A 173 -9.81 -6.54 -8.32
N TYR A 174 -9.49 -7.71 -7.75
CA TYR A 174 -10.35 -8.89 -7.81
C TYR A 174 -10.95 -9.15 -6.43
N ASN A 175 -12.21 -8.75 -6.24
CA ASN A 175 -12.92 -8.98 -4.98
C ASN A 175 -13.55 -10.37 -4.92
N THR A 176 -13.81 -11.00 -6.07
CA THR A 176 -14.27 -12.38 -6.20
C THR A 176 -13.07 -13.33 -6.05
N THR A 177 -12.87 -13.83 -4.85
CA THR A 177 -11.84 -14.83 -4.53
C THR A 177 -12.48 -16.13 -4.09
N ARG A 178 -11.71 -17.23 -4.05
CA ARG A 178 -12.20 -18.52 -3.52
C ARG A 178 -12.69 -18.45 -2.07
N ALA A 179 -12.26 -17.42 -1.32
CA ALA A 179 -12.77 -17.15 0.02
C ALA A 179 -14.12 -16.44 -0.01
N SER A 180 -14.34 -15.50 -0.94
CA SER A 180 -15.61 -14.78 -1.06
C SER A 180 -16.76 -15.64 -1.60
N SER A 181 -16.45 -16.81 -2.18
CA SER A 181 -17.46 -17.80 -2.58
C SER A 181 -17.86 -18.76 -1.46
N VAL A 182 -17.25 -18.64 -0.26
CA VAL A 182 -17.66 -19.43 0.90
C VAL A 182 -18.71 -18.62 1.66
N GLU A 183 -19.95 -19.08 1.60
CA GLU A 183 -21.00 -18.58 2.48
C GLU A 183 -20.74 -19.16 3.88
N ILE A 184 -20.49 -18.28 4.85
CA ILE A 184 -20.38 -18.62 6.27
C ILE A 184 -21.45 -17.88 7.04
N ASN A 185 -21.97 -18.51 8.09
CA ASN A 185 -22.89 -17.85 9.01
C ASN A 185 -22.10 -16.96 9.99
N GLU A 186 -22.80 -16.07 10.69
CA GLU A 186 -22.19 -15.13 11.65
C GLU A 186 -21.47 -15.85 12.80
N GLU A 187 -21.96 -17.03 13.21
CA GLU A 187 -21.36 -17.85 14.27
C GLU A 187 -19.97 -18.38 13.86
N ILE A 188 -19.86 -18.96 12.66
CA ILE A 188 -18.58 -19.42 12.11
C ILE A 188 -17.64 -18.24 11.90
N GLN A 189 -18.15 -17.11 11.41
CA GLN A 189 -17.33 -15.91 11.24
C GLN A 189 -16.72 -15.47 12.58
N LYS A 190 -17.54 -15.33 13.61
CA LYS A 190 -17.08 -14.96 14.96
C LYS A 190 -16.07 -15.97 15.50
N ARG A 191 -16.30 -17.26 15.27
CA ARG A 191 -15.35 -18.31 15.68
C ARG A 191 -14.00 -18.16 14.98
N ILE A 192 -13.98 -17.84 13.68
CA ILE A 192 -12.73 -17.60 12.94
C ILE A 192 -12.03 -16.35 13.45
N GLU A 193 -12.78 -15.27 13.75
CA GLU A 193 -12.25 -14.05 14.36
C GLU A 193 -11.60 -14.35 15.73
N GLU A 194 -12.24 -15.17 16.57
CA GLU A 194 -11.69 -15.61 17.86
C GLU A 194 -10.41 -16.43 17.70
N LEU A 195 -10.34 -17.35 16.73
CA LEU A 195 -9.12 -18.13 16.43
C LEU A 195 -7.98 -17.25 15.90
N ASN A 196 -8.31 -16.12 15.27
CA ASN A 196 -7.37 -15.20 14.62
C ASN A 196 -7.32 -13.83 15.31
N PHE A 197 -7.62 -13.76 16.60
CA PHE A 197 -7.79 -12.48 17.31
C PHE A 197 -6.54 -11.58 17.28
N LEU A 198 -5.32 -12.15 17.28
CA LEU A 198 -4.09 -11.37 17.13
C LEU A 198 -3.95 -10.83 15.71
N ASP A 199 -4.27 -11.66 14.71
CA ASP A 199 -4.30 -11.24 13.31
C ASP A 199 -5.36 -10.15 13.09
N MET A 200 -6.50 -10.19 13.77
CA MET A 200 -7.54 -9.14 13.72
C MET A 200 -6.98 -7.80 14.22
N GLU A 201 -6.29 -7.81 15.36
CA GLU A 201 -5.69 -6.58 15.90
C GLU A 201 -4.54 -6.07 15.02
N LEU A 202 -3.66 -6.96 14.56
CA LEU A 202 -2.57 -6.61 13.65
C LEU A 202 -3.12 -6.04 12.33
N TYR A 203 -4.17 -6.63 11.77
CA TYR A 203 -4.73 -6.18 10.51
C TYR A 203 -5.40 -4.81 10.65
N SER A 204 -6.11 -4.55 11.75
CA SER A 204 -6.65 -3.22 12.04
C SER A 204 -5.54 -2.17 12.10
N TYR A 205 -4.47 -2.46 12.84
CA TYR A 205 -3.29 -1.59 12.91
C TYR A 205 -2.66 -1.35 11.54
N ALA A 206 -2.44 -2.43 10.78
CA ALA A 206 -1.83 -2.38 9.45
C ALA A 206 -2.67 -1.57 8.47
N LYS A 207 -4.00 -1.70 8.52
CA LYS A 207 -4.95 -0.97 7.69
C LYS A 207 -4.88 0.52 7.93
N ASP A 208 -4.89 0.93 9.20
CA ASP A 208 -4.78 2.34 9.57
C ASP A 208 -3.43 2.93 9.14
N LEU A 209 -2.33 2.24 9.45
CA LEU A 209 -0.98 2.67 9.07
C LEU A 209 -0.83 2.78 7.54
N PHE A 210 -1.35 1.81 6.79
CA PHE A 210 -1.30 1.78 5.33
C PHE A 210 -2.06 2.97 4.71
N LEU A 211 -3.28 3.23 5.19
CA LEU A 211 -4.10 4.34 4.69
C LEU A 211 -3.48 5.69 5.04
N GLN A 212 -2.86 5.83 6.21
CA GLN A 212 -2.10 7.01 6.59
C GLN A 212 -0.90 7.23 5.67
N ARG A 213 -0.07 6.19 5.42
CA ARG A 213 1.05 6.24 4.47
C ARG A 213 0.59 6.67 3.08
N TYR A 214 -0.52 6.11 2.60
CA TYR A 214 -1.11 6.47 1.31
C TYR A 214 -1.50 7.95 1.26
N GLN A 215 -2.24 8.44 2.27
CA GLN A 215 -2.67 9.84 2.34
C GLN A 215 -1.48 10.80 2.39
N PHE A 216 -0.50 10.50 3.23
CA PHE A 216 0.73 11.30 3.36
C PHE A 216 1.46 11.43 2.02
N MET A 217 1.71 10.31 1.35
CA MET A 217 2.40 10.29 0.06
C MET A 217 1.64 11.09 -1.01
N ARG A 218 0.31 10.98 -1.04
CA ARG A 218 -0.55 11.76 -1.95
C ARG A 218 -0.47 13.26 -1.67
N GLN A 219 -0.51 13.67 -0.40
CA GLN A 219 -0.42 15.07 -0.02
C GLN A 219 0.95 15.67 -0.39
N LYS A 220 2.03 14.94 -0.13
CA LYS A 220 3.40 15.32 -0.50
C LYS A 220 3.53 15.51 -2.01
N GLU A 221 3.03 14.58 -2.80
CA GLU A 221 3.01 14.68 -4.28
C GLU A 221 2.24 15.91 -4.77
N HIS A 222 1.08 16.22 -4.17
CA HIS A 222 0.31 17.42 -4.50
C HIS A 222 1.04 18.72 -4.16
N GLN A 223 1.72 18.76 -3.01
CA GLN A 223 2.52 19.91 -2.59
C GLN A 223 3.72 20.13 -3.53
N ASP A 224 4.42 19.05 -3.91
CA ASP A 224 5.53 19.10 -4.86
C ASP A 224 5.07 19.61 -6.24
N ALA A 225 3.93 19.13 -6.73
CA ALA A 225 3.34 19.61 -7.99
C ALA A 225 2.92 21.09 -7.92
N ARG A 226 2.45 21.58 -6.75
CA ARG A 226 2.16 23.01 -6.55
C ARG A 226 3.43 23.84 -6.57
N ARG A 227 4.48 23.41 -5.87
CA ARG A 227 5.78 24.08 -5.84
C ARG A 227 6.40 24.20 -7.24
N LYS A 228 6.46 23.09 -7.99
CA LYS A 228 6.97 23.08 -9.38
C LYS A 228 6.21 24.06 -10.29
N ARG A 229 4.88 24.13 -10.17
CA ARG A 229 4.05 25.10 -10.93
C ARG A 229 4.32 26.55 -10.54
N GLN A 230 4.58 26.82 -9.26
CA GLN A 230 4.93 28.17 -8.81
C GLN A 230 6.31 28.59 -9.31
N GLU A 231 7.29 27.70 -9.26
CA GLU A 231 8.64 27.92 -9.81
C GLU A 231 8.59 28.19 -11.31
N GLN A 232 7.84 27.37 -12.07
CA GLN A 232 7.66 27.57 -13.51
C GLN A 232 7.01 28.93 -13.83
N ARG A 233 6.03 29.36 -13.02
CA ARG A 233 5.41 30.70 -13.15
C ARG A 233 6.41 31.83 -12.86
N LYS A 234 7.25 31.68 -11.83
CA LYS A 234 8.30 32.66 -11.50
C LYS A 234 9.33 32.76 -12.63
N PHE A 235 9.77 31.61 -13.15
CA PHE A 235 10.71 31.54 -14.27
C PHE A 235 10.14 32.22 -15.53
N LEU A 236 8.89 31.92 -15.90
CA LEU A 236 8.23 32.55 -17.05
C LEU A 236 8.07 34.06 -16.89
N LYS A 237 7.71 34.54 -15.69
CA LYS A 237 7.66 35.98 -15.39
C LYS A 237 9.04 36.65 -15.50
N GLY A 238 10.08 36.01 -14.97
CA GLY A 238 11.46 36.52 -15.08
C GLY A 238 11.92 36.62 -16.54
N ARG A 239 11.64 35.59 -17.34
CA ARG A 239 11.97 35.57 -18.77
C ARG A 239 11.19 36.62 -19.56
N PHE A 240 9.91 36.83 -19.24
CA PHE A 240 9.09 37.88 -19.84
C PHE A 240 9.63 39.28 -19.55
N LEU A 241 10.02 39.56 -18.29
CA LEU A 241 10.64 40.83 -17.91
C LEU A 241 11.98 41.05 -18.64
N GLN A 242 12.79 40.01 -18.80
CA GLN A 242 14.06 40.08 -19.53
C GLN A 242 13.87 40.35 -21.04
N THR A 243 12.88 39.72 -21.67
CA THR A 243 12.53 39.99 -23.08
C THR A 243 11.96 41.40 -23.28
N HIS A 244 11.20 41.92 -22.32
CA HIS A 244 10.67 43.28 -22.36
C HIS A 244 11.76 44.34 -22.21
N PHE A 245 12.79 44.06 -21.39
CA PHE A 245 13.96 44.94 -21.25
C PHE A 245 14.79 44.98 -22.54
N HIS A 246 14.98 43.85 -23.21
CA HIS A 246 15.69 43.79 -24.49
C HIS A 246 14.92 44.48 -25.63
N SER A 247 13.59 44.37 -25.68
CA SER A 247 12.79 45.06 -26.70
C SER A 247 12.69 46.58 -26.49
N GLN A 248 12.70 47.05 -25.23
CA GLN A 248 12.82 48.49 -24.95
C GLN A 248 14.22 49.05 -25.23
N SER A 249 15.28 48.24 -25.09
CA SER A 249 16.66 48.65 -25.38
C SER A 249 16.98 48.77 -26.87
N GLN A 250 16.17 48.17 -27.76
CA GLN A 250 16.28 48.31 -29.22
C GLN A 250 15.27 49.31 -29.82
N GLY A 251 14.50 50.04 -29.00
CA GLY A 251 13.45 50.96 -29.44
C GLY A 251 13.84 52.43 -29.61
N GLN A 252 15.10 52.82 -29.42
CA GLN A 252 15.58 54.20 -29.62
C GLN A 252 16.53 54.29 -30.82
N ASN A 253 15.98 54.20 -32.03
CA ASN A 253 16.46 54.92 -33.21
C ASN A 253 15.52 54.65 -34.39
N GLN A 254 14.50 55.49 -34.55
CA GLN A 254 14.07 56.00 -35.86
C GLN A 254 12.96 57.05 -35.70
N SER A 255 13.25 58.24 -36.20
CA SER A 255 12.35 59.38 -36.35
C SER A 255 11.30 59.13 -37.44
N PRO A 256 10.15 59.84 -37.44
CA PRO A 256 9.06 59.60 -38.36
C PRO A 256 9.25 60.33 -39.69
N SER A 257 9.17 59.60 -40.80
CA SER A 257 9.07 60.16 -42.16
C SER A 257 8.00 59.44 -42.97
N GLN A 258 7.29 60.23 -43.77
CA GLN A 258 6.02 59.98 -44.44
C GLN A 258 6.08 58.96 -45.61
N ASN A 259 4.94 58.31 -45.86
CA ASN A 259 4.18 58.24 -47.14
C ASN A 259 3.76 56.85 -47.68
N LEU A 260 2.44 56.80 -47.96
CA LEU A 260 1.63 56.15 -49.01
C LEU A 260 1.90 54.71 -49.51
N SER A 261 0.86 53.90 -49.29
CA SER A 261 0.08 53.13 -50.30
C SER A 261 0.82 52.23 -51.29
N GLN A 262 0.59 50.91 -51.19
CA GLN A 262 -0.22 50.14 -52.17
C GLN A 262 -0.21 48.64 -51.81
N ASN A 263 -1.42 48.06 -51.78
CA ASN A 263 -1.67 46.62 -51.94
C ASN A 263 -1.50 46.27 -53.43
N PRO A 264 -1.16 45.04 -53.86
CA PRO A 264 -2.07 43.89 -53.63
C PRO A 264 -1.41 42.51 -53.47
N ASN A 265 -2.19 41.60 -52.89
CA ASN A 265 -2.00 40.14 -52.90
C ASN A 265 -2.22 39.58 -54.33
N PRO A 266 -1.64 38.44 -54.73
CA PRO A 266 -2.33 37.16 -54.45
C PRO A 266 -1.42 35.94 -54.20
N ASN A 267 -1.93 35.03 -53.36
CA ASN A 267 -1.52 33.62 -53.21
C ASN A 267 -2.08 32.79 -54.40
N PRO A 268 -1.63 31.54 -54.73
CA PRO A 268 -1.60 30.41 -53.77
C PRO A 268 -0.60 29.23 -53.98
N ASN A 269 -0.49 28.39 -52.93
CA ASN A 269 -0.18 26.94 -52.88
C ASN A 269 1.29 26.49 -53.17
N GLN A 270 1.98 25.69 -52.35
CA GLN A 270 1.59 24.47 -51.61
C GLN A 270 2.59 24.12 -50.46
N ASN A 271 2.04 23.72 -49.29
CA ASN A 271 2.41 22.63 -48.33
C ASN A 271 3.86 22.53 -47.76
N LEU A 272 4.20 22.13 -46.52
CA LEU A 272 3.63 21.38 -45.39
C LEU A 272 4.33 21.91 -44.09
N THR A 273 3.72 22.07 -42.91
CA THR A 273 3.39 21.01 -41.94
C THR A 273 2.66 21.63 -40.74
N GLN A 274 1.66 20.90 -40.23
CA GLN A 274 0.74 21.25 -39.16
C GLN A 274 1.32 21.03 -37.76
N SER A 275 1.01 21.91 -36.80
CA SER A 275 0.66 21.46 -35.44
C SER A 275 -0.43 22.38 -34.85
N LEU A 276 -1.65 21.84 -34.80
CA LEU A 276 -2.78 22.43 -34.09
C LEU A 276 -2.67 22.08 -32.60
N SER A 277 -2.70 23.10 -31.76
CA SER A 277 -3.10 22.96 -30.36
C SER A 277 -4.03 24.12 -29.99
N GLN A 278 -5.32 23.95 -30.26
CA GLN A 278 -6.37 24.67 -29.55
C GLN A 278 -7.59 23.77 -29.30
N ASN A 279 -8.02 23.84 -28.04
CA ASN A 279 -9.38 23.63 -27.52
C ASN A 279 -9.85 22.21 -27.22
N LEU A 280 -9.85 21.90 -25.93
CA LEU A 280 -11.00 21.28 -25.25
C LEU A 280 -11.03 21.74 -23.79
N THR A 281 -11.35 23.02 -23.60
CA THR A 281 -11.83 23.54 -22.31
C THR A 281 -13.34 23.28 -22.27
N GLN A 282 -13.74 22.10 -21.81
CA GLN A 282 -15.13 21.86 -21.38
C GLN A 282 -15.19 21.76 -19.86
N ARG A 283 -16.04 22.67 -19.35
CA ARG A 283 -16.48 22.93 -17.98
C ARG A 283 -16.59 21.68 -17.10
N PHE A 284 -15.95 21.72 -15.93
CA PHE A 284 -16.46 21.03 -14.73
C PHE A 284 -16.63 22.02 -13.59
N ASN A 285 -17.85 22.07 -13.08
CA ASN A 285 -18.41 23.03 -12.15
C ASN A 285 -18.13 22.54 -10.70
N PRO A 286 -17.41 23.28 -9.83
CA PRO A 286 -17.02 22.78 -8.50
C PRO A 286 -18.10 22.98 -7.42
N ASN A 287 -19.37 22.73 -7.73
CA ASN A 287 -20.50 22.88 -6.80
C ASN A 287 -21.37 21.62 -6.70
N LEU A 288 -20.76 20.47 -6.43
CA LEU A 288 -21.48 19.23 -6.12
C LEU A 288 -20.74 18.33 -5.11
N ILE A 289 -20.14 18.94 -4.08
CA ILE A 289 -19.68 18.23 -2.87
C ILE A 289 -20.08 19.07 -1.65
N GLN A 290 -21.39 19.28 -1.48
CA GLN A 290 -21.94 19.89 -0.25
C GLN A 290 -23.38 19.44 0.07
N LYS A 291 -23.82 18.29 -0.46
CA LYS A 291 -25.09 17.68 -0.10
C LYS A 291 -24.95 16.17 0.07
N GLU A 292 -24.21 15.76 1.10
CA GLU A 292 -24.43 14.44 1.70
C GLU A 292 -23.90 14.39 3.14
N ASN A 293 -24.23 15.40 3.94
CA ASN A 293 -24.08 15.37 5.41
C ASN A 293 -25.02 16.37 6.09
N ARG A 294 -26.30 16.28 5.77
CA ARG A 294 -27.37 16.94 6.54
C ARG A 294 -28.52 15.96 6.73
N GLY A 295 -28.49 15.24 7.85
CA GLY A 295 -29.59 14.38 8.23
C GLY A 295 -29.28 13.41 9.36
N ARG A 296 -29.04 13.92 10.57
CA ARG A 296 -29.56 13.42 11.86
C ARG A 296 -28.77 14.00 13.03
N GLN A 297 -29.27 15.11 13.58
CA GLN A 297 -29.07 15.48 14.98
C GLN A 297 -30.42 15.83 15.59
N LYS A 298 -30.82 15.05 16.59
CA LYS A 298 -31.72 15.30 17.73
C LYS A 298 -31.67 13.97 18.53
N GLN A 299 -31.42 13.87 19.83
CA GLN A 299 -31.22 14.78 20.98
C GLN A 299 -30.44 13.96 22.04
N GLY A 300 -29.75 14.62 22.97
CA GLY A 300 -29.18 13.94 24.15
C GLY A 300 -28.09 14.75 24.85
N SER A 301 -28.52 15.63 25.75
CA SER A 301 -27.74 16.54 26.60
C SER A 301 -26.80 15.83 27.59
N GLY A 302 -25.61 16.40 27.83
CA GLY A 302 -24.77 16.03 28.98
C GLY A 302 -23.44 16.79 29.04
N ARG A 303 -23.44 17.93 29.72
CA ARG A 303 -22.29 18.80 30.03
C ARG A 303 -21.29 18.08 30.95
N LYS A 304 -19.99 18.11 30.66
CA LYS A 304 -18.89 18.22 31.66
C LYS A 304 -17.58 18.66 30.98
N GLN A 305 -17.01 19.74 31.49
CA GLN A 305 -15.71 20.33 31.13
C GLN A 305 -14.60 19.69 31.97
N SER A 306 -13.47 19.40 31.33
CA SER A 306 -12.08 19.50 31.85
C SER A 306 -11.20 18.88 30.76
N GLY A 307 -10.31 19.57 30.07
CA GLY A 307 -9.12 20.26 30.55
C GLY A 307 -8.03 19.92 29.52
N SER A 308 -7.38 20.94 28.98
CA SER A 308 -6.52 20.85 27.80
C SER A 308 -5.23 20.07 28.06
N SER A 309 -4.73 19.33 27.07
CA SER A 309 -3.30 19.13 26.81
C SER A 309 -3.12 18.66 25.37
N SER A 310 -2.87 19.62 24.49
CA SER A 310 -2.38 19.39 23.13
C SER A 310 -0.91 18.99 23.20
N SER A 311 -0.57 17.78 22.78
CA SER A 311 0.82 17.40 22.51
C SER A 311 0.92 16.81 21.11
N ASN A 312 1.75 17.48 20.30
CA ASN A 312 2.11 17.19 18.92
C ASN A 312 2.47 15.72 18.70
N GLY A 313 1.80 15.06 17.75
CA GLY A 313 2.03 13.65 17.43
C GLY A 313 2.19 13.38 15.94
N THR A 314 2.74 14.30 15.14
CA THR A 314 2.93 14.06 13.69
C THR A 314 4.28 13.43 13.33
N ASN A 315 5.25 13.37 14.25
CA ASN A 315 6.61 12.91 13.94
C ASN A 315 6.84 11.38 14.09
N ASP A 316 5.98 10.64 14.79
CA ASP A 316 6.20 9.19 15.04
C ASP A 316 5.66 8.27 13.92
N TYR A 317 5.04 8.84 12.89
CA TYR A 317 4.35 8.10 11.81
C TYR A 317 5.18 7.92 10.54
N ILE A 318 6.36 8.56 10.49
CA ILE A 318 7.16 8.81 9.28
C ILE A 318 8.26 7.76 9.05
N GLY A 319 8.52 6.88 10.02
CA GLY A 319 9.76 6.11 10.18
C GLY A 319 10.17 5.12 9.08
N SER A 320 9.45 5.03 7.95
CA SER A 320 9.91 4.23 6.80
C SER A 320 9.72 4.89 5.43
N VAL A 321 9.21 6.11 5.34
CA VAL A 321 9.02 6.77 4.03
C VAL A 321 10.07 7.87 3.80
N GLU A 322 10.56 8.49 4.87
CA GLU A 322 11.50 9.62 4.76
C GLU A 322 12.95 9.25 5.09
N THR A 323 13.18 8.10 5.73
CA THR A 323 14.51 7.59 6.10
C THR A 323 15.31 7.01 4.94
N TRP A 324 14.75 6.96 3.73
CA TRP A 324 15.34 6.24 2.58
C TRP A 324 15.56 7.16 1.38
N ARG A 325 16.13 8.34 1.63
CA ARG A 325 16.71 9.22 0.62
C ARG A 325 18.18 9.46 0.88
#